data_AF-A0A3M1YX61-F1
#
_entry.id   AF-A0A3M1YX61-F1
#
_cell.length_a   1.000
_cell.length_b   1.000
_cell.length_c   1.000
_cell.angle_alpha   90.00
_cell.angle_beta   90.00
_cell.angle_gamma   90.00
#
_symmetry.space_group_name_H-M   'P 1'
#
loop_
_entity.id
_entity.type
_entity.pdbx_description
1 polymer ?
#
loop_
_entity_poly.entity_id
_entity_poly.type
_entity_poly.pdbx_seq_one_letter_code
_entity_poly.pdbx_strand_id
1 'polypeptide(L)'
;MDHLGSVSAIRQGNGTVQQTRYLPFGGYRAGSGPNPITSYAYTSQRENMDIGLYYYNARYYAPTLARFISADTLIPDPANPQSFNRYSYVENRPLNFNDPTGHCANEFFDTDCW
;
A
#
# COMPACT_ATOMS: atom_id res chain seq x y z
N MET A 1 -2.40 -2.77 -13.79
CA MET A 1 -2.56 -2.86 -12.33
C MET A 1 -2.56 -4.32 -11.93
N ASP A 2 -2.16 -4.64 -10.70
CA ASP A 2 -2.39 -5.97 -10.11
C ASP A 2 -3.77 -6.05 -9.44
N HIS A 3 -4.06 -7.18 -8.79
CA HIS A 3 -5.37 -7.45 -8.17
C HIS A 3 -5.69 -6.60 -6.92
N LEU A 4 -4.69 -5.97 -6.29
CA LEU A 4 -4.88 -5.04 -5.17
C LEU A 4 -4.79 -3.57 -5.61
N GLY A 5 -4.66 -3.33 -6.92
CA GLY A 5 -4.57 -2.00 -7.50
C GLY A 5 -3.16 -1.41 -7.51
N SER A 6 -2.10 -2.19 -7.33
CA SER A 6 -0.74 -1.67 -7.47
C SER A 6 -0.37 -1.41 -8.93
N VAL A 7 0.40 -0.36 -9.17
CA VAL A 7 0.93 -0.02 -10.49
C VAL A 7 2.06 -1.00 -10.85
N SER A 8 1.72 -2.03 -11.63
CA SER A 8 2.67 -3.08 -12.05
C SER A 8 3.39 -2.78 -13.36
N ALA A 9 2.79 -1.99 -14.25
CA ALA A 9 3.39 -1.55 -15.50
C ALA A 9 2.74 -0.27 -16.02
N ILE A 10 3.53 0.57 -16.68
CA ILE A 10 3.08 1.78 -17.37
C ILE A 10 3.61 1.75 -18.79
N ARG A 11 2.72 1.95 -19.76
CA ARG A 11 3.06 2.08 -21.17
C ARG A 11 3.08 3.54 -21.56
N GLN A 12 4.19 3.99 -22.12
CA GLN A 12 4.37 5.34 -22.65
C GLN A 12 3.86 5.45 -24.09
N GLY A 13 3.64 6.68 -24.57
CA GLY A 13 3.17 6.94 -25.93
C GLY A 13 4.12 6.46 -27.03
N ASN A 14 5.42 6.35 -26.72
CA ASN A 14 6.44 5.79 -27.62
C ASN A 14 6.50 4.25 -27.63
N GLY A 15 5.62 3.57 -26.88
CA GLY A 15 5.57 2.12 -26.78
C GLY A 15 6.48 1.50 -25.72
N THR A 16 7.37 2.27 -25.07
CA THR A 16 8.19 1.78 -23.94
C THR A 16 7.31 1.42 -22.75
N VAL A 17 7.62 0.29 -22.10
CA VAL A 17 6.93 -0.18 -20.88
C VAL A 17 7.89 -0.11 -19.71
N GLN A 18 7.49 0.63 -18.67
CA GLN A 18 8.16 0.59 -17.36
C GLN A 18 7.43 -0.40 -16.47
N GLN A 19 8.15 -1.38 -15.90
CA GLN A 19 7.57 -2.41 -15.04
C GLN A 19 8.05 -2.26 -13.61
N THR A 20 7.12 -2.35 -12.66
CA THR A 20 7.40 -2.35 -11.23
C THR A 20 6.83 -3.61 -10.58
N ARG A 21 7.60 -4.25 -9.71
CA ARG A 21 7.23 -5.52 -9.05
C ARG A 21 7.41 -5.38 -7.54
N TYR A 22 6.35 -5.67 -6.81
CA TYR A 22 6.31 -5.54 -5.36
C TYR A 22 6.45 -6.89 -4.65
N LEU A 23 7.00 -6.84 -3.45
CA LEU A 23 6.88 -7.84 -2.39
C LEU A 23 5.48 -7.71 -1.75
N PRO A 24 5.03 -8.71 -0.96
CA PRO A 24 3.71 -8.67 -0.35
C PRO A 24 3.40 -7.38 0.38
N PHE A 25 4.37 -6.81 1.11
CA PHE A 25 4.22 -5.59 1.91
C PHE A 25 4.61 -4.29 1.17
N GLY A 26 4.65 -4.30 -0.16
CA GLY A 26 4.88 -3.10 -0.96
C GLY A 26 6.35 -2.67 -1.12
N GLY A 27 7.30 -3.43 -0.58
CA GLY A 27 8.72 -3.28 -0.93
C GLY A 27 9.00 -3.74 -2.36
N TYR A 28 10.12 -3.35 -2.96
CA TYR A 28 10.46 -3.75 -4.32
C TYR A 28 11.09 -5.15 -4.38
N ARG A 29 10.76 -5.93 -5.40
CA ARG A 29 11.51 -7.14 -5.73
C ARG A 29 12.87 -6.78 -6.31
N ALA A 30 13.82 -7.72 -6.21
CA ALA A 30 15.14 -7.57 -6.82
C ALA A 30 15.03 -7.21 -8.31
N GLY A 31 15.78 -6.19 -8.74
CA GLY A 31 15.74 -5.66 -10.11
C GLY A 31 14.54 -4.76 -10.42
N SER A 32 13.76 -4.38 -9.40
CA SER A 32 12.67 -3.41 -9.52
C SER A 32 12.89 -2.20 -8.59
N GLY A 33 12.12 -1.14 -8.80
CA GLY A 33 12.20 0.09 -8.03
C GLY A 33 11.05 1.04 -8.33
N PRO A 34 11.09 2.25 -7.74
CA PRO A 34 10.10 3.29 -7.96
C PRO A 34 9.88 3.57 -9.44
N ASN A 35 8.63 3.83 -9.82
CA ASN A 35 8.31 4.16 -11.20
C ASN A 35 8.62 5.65 -11.47
N PRO A 36 9.47 5.99 -12.45
CA PRO A 36 9.85 7.38 -12.69
C PRO A 36 8.75 8.23 -13.37
N ILE A 37 7.65 7.62 -13.81
CA ILE A 37 6.58 8.28 -14.58
C ILE A 37 5.42 8.72 -13.68
N THR A 38 5.18 8.02 -12.57
CA THR A 38 4.06 8.28 -11.68
C THR A 38 4.46 8.09 -10.23
N SER A 39 3.85 8.86 -9.33
CA SER A 39 3.97 8.64 -7.89
C SER A 39 3.04 7.52 -7.39
N TYR A 40 2.04 7.11 -8.18
CA TYR A 40 1.14 6.02 -7.79
C TYR A 40 1.85 4.68 -7.90
N ALA A 41 1.84 3.91 -6.82
CA ALA A 41 2.65 2.71 -6.71
C ALA A 41 1.85 1.58 -6.04
N TYR A 42 2.26 1.14 -4.85
CA TYR A 42 1.67 0.00 -4.14
C TYR A 42 0.22 0.29 -3.72
N THR A 43 -0.71 -0.60 -4.06
CA THR A 43 -2.16 -0.48 -3.77
C THR A 43 -2.77 0.88 -4.13
N SER A 44 -2.34 1.48 -5.24
CA SER A 44 -2.76 2.82 -5.69
C SER A 44 -2.47 3.98 -4.72
N GLN A 45 -1.53 3.79 -3.80
CA GLN A 45 -1.06 4.86 -2.91
C GLN A 45 0.12 5.62 -3.52
N ARG A 46 0.30 6.88 -3.08
CA ARG A 46 1.38 7.72 -3.55
C ARG A 46 2.66 7.43 -2.78
N GLU A 47 3.72 7.07 -3.49
CA GLU A 47 5.06 6.96 -2.92
C GLU A 47 5.75 8.32 -2.90
N ASN A 48 6.39 8.63 -1.76
CA ASN A 48 7.44 9.62 -1.70
C ASN A 48 8.80 8.90 -1.88
N MET A 49 9.38 9.03 -3.07
CA MET A 49 10.61 8.33 -3.46
C MET A 49 11.84 8.76 -2.64
N ASP A 50 11.85 9.97 -2.09
CA ASP A 50 12.99 10.50 -1.33
C ASP A 50 13.16 9.78 0.01
N ILE A 51 12.05 9.32 0.59
CA ILE A 51 12.01 8.68 1.91
C ILE A 51 11.49 7.23 1.87
N GLY A 52 11.04 6.75 0.71
CA GLY A 52 10.55 5.38 0.51
C GLY A 52 9.26 5.07 1.29
N LEU A 53 8.42 6.08 1.54
CA LEU A 53 7.15 5.93 2.27
C LEU A 53 5.97 6.10 1.32
N TYR A 54 4.89 5.36 1.59
CA TYR A 54 3.62 5.54 0.91
C TYR A 54 2.67 6.38 1.77
N TYR A 55 1.98 7.33 1.15
CA TYR A 55 0.94 8.13 1.80
C TYR A 55 -0.42 7.48 1.59
N TYR A 56 -1.03 7.03 2.69
CA TYR A 56 -2.32 6.35 2.76
C TYR A 56 -3.42 7.29 3.29
N ASN A 57 -3.43 8.56 2.88
CA ASN A 57 -4.38 9.59 3.33
C ASN A 57 -4.29 9.98 4.82
N ALA A 58 -4.47 9.06 5.76
CA ALA A 58 -4.36 9.34 7.18
C ALA A 58 -2.95 9.16 7.74
N ARG A 59 -2.17 8.25 7.14
CA ARG A 59 -0.88 7.80 7.67
C ARG A 59 0.17 7.57 6.59
N TYR A 60 1.43 7.64 7.00
CA TYR A 60 2.55 7.18 6.18
C TYR A 60 2.86 5.72 6.50
N TYR A 61 3.06 4.92 5.45
CA TYR A 61 3.36 3.51 5.51
C TYR A 61 4.81 3.26 5.06
N ALA A 62 5.56 2.53 5.88
CA ALA A 62 6.94 2.11 5.60
C ALA A 62 6.94 0.64 5.12
N PRO A 63 7.11 0.38 3.81
CA PRO A 63 7.14 -0.97 3.29
C PRO A 63 8.34 -1.78 3.78
N THR A 64 9.44 -1.11 4.13
CA THR A 64 10.64 -1.72 4.71
C THR A 64 10.40 -2.28 6.11
N LEU A 65 9.44 -1.71 6.85
CA LEU A 65 9.03 -2.15 8.17
C LEU A 65 7.75 -2.98 8.15
N ALA A 66 7.08 -3.07 7.01
CA ALA A 66 5.74 -3.65 6.86
C ALA A 66 4.70 -3.00 7.80
N ARG A 67 4.86 -1.71 8.14
CA ARG A 67 4.06 -1.01 9.15
C ARG A 67 3.84 0.46 8.82
N PHE A 68 2.77 1.04 9.38
CA PHE A 68 2.62 2.48 9.46
C PHE A 68 3.66 3.08 10.42
N ILE A 69 4.12 4.29 10.14
CA ILE A 69 5.10 4.99 11.00
C ILE A 69 4.44 5.77 12.14
N SER A 70 3.11 5.87 12.13
CA SER A 70 2.30 6.47 13.18
C SER A 70 1.17 5.53 13.59
N ALA A 71 0.78 5.60 14.86
CA ALA A 71 -0.38 4.85 15.34
C ALA A 71 -1.66 5.33 14.64
N ASP A 72 -2.53 4.39 14.28
CA ASP A 72 -3.89 4.63 13.82
C ASP A 72 -4.66 5.47 14.82
N THR A 73 -5.44 6.49 14.45
CA THR A 73 -6.31 7.19 15.42
C THR A 73 -7.54 6.37 15.83
N LEU A 74 -7.85 5.31 15.09
CA LEU A 74 -9.02 4.45 15.27
C LEU A 74 -8.60 3.02 15.66
N ILE A 75 -9.57 2.25 16.16
CA ILE A 75 -9.48 0.80 16.30
C ILE A 75 -10.61 0.26 15.41
N PRO A 76 -10.30 -0.27 14.21
CA PRO A 76 -11.31 -0.60 13.21
C PRO A 76 -12.32 -1.64 13.68
N ASP A 77 -11.85 -2.67 14.39
CA ASP A 77 -12.70 -3.72 14.96
C ASP A 77 -12.24 -4.04 16.40
N PRO A 78 -12.92 -3.49 17.42
CA PRO A 78 -12.62 -3.79 18.82
C PRO A 78 -12.84 -5.25 19.22
N ALA A 79 -13.60 -6.04 18.45
CA ALA A 79 -13.79 -7.46 18.69
C ALA A 79 -12.62 -8.32 18.17
N ASN A 80 -11.78 -7.76 17.27
CA ASN A 80 -10.59 -8.39 16.76
C ASN A 80 -9.33 -7.92 17.52
N PRO A 81 -8.67 -8.79 18.31
CA PRO A 81 -7.45 -8.41 19.03
C PRO A 81 -6.31 -7.88 18.14
N GLN A 82 -6.27 -8.25 16.84
CA GLN A 82 -5.27 -7.70 15.91
C GLN A 82 -5.45 -6.20 15.66
N SER A 83 -6.68 -5.68 15.71
CA SER A 83 -6.97 -4.26 15.49
C SER A 83 -6.38 -3.35 16.56
N PHE A 84 -5.97 -3.89 17.71
CA PHE A 84 -5.25 -3.15 18.74
C PHE A 84 -3.77 -2.89 18.38
N ASN A 85 -3.23 -3.58 17.38
CA ASN A 85 -1.93 -3.23 16.81
C ASN A 85 -2.08 -2.03 15.85
N ARG A 86 -2.11 -0.83 16.40
CA ARG A 86 -2.35 0.44 15.67
C ARG A 86 -1.29 0.79 14.62
N TYR A 87 -0.26 -0.02 14.42
CA TYR A 87 0.78 0.17 13.41
C TYR A 87 0.73 -0.87 12.29
N SER A 88 -0.06 -1.93 12.43
CA SER A 88 -0.12 -2.98 11.39
C SER A 88 -0.77 -2.47 10.12
N TYR A 89 -0.25 -2.92 8.99
CA TYR A 89 -0.91 -2.79 7.70
C TYR A 89 -1.81 -3.99 7.47
N VAL A 90 -3.10 -3.73 7.22
CA VAL A 90 -4.14 -4.71 6.84
C VAL A 90 -4.13 -6.02 7.64
N GLU A 91 -4.01 -5.92 8.97
CA GLU A 91 -3.94 -7.08 9.87
C GLU A 91 -2.84 -8.10 9.49
N ASN A 92 -1.77 -7.64 8.86
CA ASN A 92 -0.68 -8.45 8.31
C ASN A 92 -1.12 -9.43 7.20
N ARG A 93 -2.20 -9.14 6.47
CA ARG A 93 -2.72 -9.94 5.33
C ARG A 93 -2.60 -9.21 3.98
N PRO A 94 -1.41 -8.71 3.59
CA PRO A 94 -1.24 -7.76 2.48
C PRO A 94 -1.36 -8.38 1.08
N LEU A 95 -1.57 -9.69 0.99
CA LEU A 95 -1.86 -10.37 -0.27
C LEU A 95 -3.36 -10.36 -0.59
N ASN A 96 -4.23 -10.17 0.40
CA ASN A 96 -5.67 -10.29 0.21
C ASN A 96 -6.38 -8.94 0.39
N PHE A 97 -5.77 -8.01 1.11
CA PHE A 97 -6.38 -6.74 1.52
C PHE A 97 -5.50 -5.56 1.14
N ASN A 98 -6.13 -4.41 0.92
CA ASN A 98 -5.48 -3.11 0.88
C ASN A 98 -6.07 -2.20 1.96
N ASP A 99 -5.51 -1.00 2.12
CA ASP A 99 -6.06 0.03 3.01
C ASP A 99 -6.20 1.32 2.17
N PRO A 100 -7.39 1.70 1.71
CA PRO A 100 -7.56 2.91 0.91
C PRO A 100 -7.45 4.20 1.74
N THR A 101 -7.79 4.13 3.03
CA THR A 101 -7.99 5.31 3.91
C THR A 101 -6.83 5.53 4.87
N GLY A 102 -5.97 4.53 5.03
CA GLY A 102 -4.98 4.47 6.08
C GLY A 102 -5.61 4.20 7.44
N HIS A 103 -6.76 3.53 7.53
CA HIS A 103 -7.39 3.17 8.81
C HIS A 103 -7.83 1.72 8.89
N CYS A 104 -8.25 1.10 7.79
CA CYS A 104 -8.88 -0.20 7.87
C CYS A 104 -8.54 -1.07 6.66
N ALA A 105 -8.47 -2.38 6.91
CA ALA A 105 -8.30 -3.36 5.87
C ALA A 105 -9.59 -3.43 5.05
N ASN A 106 -9.45 -3.31 3.74
CA ASN A 106 -10.55 -3.47 2.82
C ASN A 106 -10.30 -4.64 1.87
N GLU A 107 -11.32 -5.47 1.65
CA GLU A 107 -11.35 -6.32 0.47
C GLU A 107 -11.70 -5.44 -0.73
N PHE A 108 -11.19 -5.73 -1.92
CA PHE A 108 -11.43 -4.88 -3.10
C PHE A 108 -12.92 -4.65 -3.44
N PHE A 109 -13.84 -5.41 -2.83
CA PHE A 109 -15.29 -5.32 -3.02
C PHE A 109 -16.08 -4.87 -1.78
N ASP A 110 -15.43 -4.67 -0.63
CA ASP A 110 -16.11 -4.18 0.56
C ASP A 110 -15.99 -2.65 0.62
N THR A 111 -17.03 -1.96 1.07
CA THR A 111 -17.09 -0.50 1.08
C THR A 111 -17.20 0.08 2.48
N ASP A 112 -17.03 -0.74 3.52
CA ASP A 112 -17.31 -0.33 4.90
C ASP A 112 -16.18 0.48 5.57
N CYS A 113 -15.18 0.91 4.80
CA CYS A 113 -14.11 1.81 5.22
C CYS A 113 -14.46 3.29 4.92
N TRP A 114 -15.38 3.90 5.67
CA TRP A 114 -15.65 5.35 5.68
C TRP A 114 -15.89 5.91 7.07
#